data_AF-A0A6N9V442-F1
#
_entry.id   AF-A0A6N9V442-F1
#
_cell.length_a   1.000
_cell.length_b   1.000
_cell.length_c   1.000
_cell.angle_alpha   90.00
_cell.angle_beta   90.00
_cell.angle_gamma   90.00
#
_symmetry.space_group_name_H-M   'P 1'
#
loop_
_entity.id
_entity.type
_entity.pdbx_description
1 polymer ?
#
loop_
_entity_poly.entity_id
_entity_poly.type
_entity_poly.pdbx_seq_one_letter_code
_entity_poly.pdbx_strand_id
1 'polypeptide(L)'
;MHYISAAPGDAEKTAGRFTAVGPGVSQALLAEIEPLVGYALPDGASDRPADAELRSLPQAFTYAALSDGSRLVGRTAPARGEGPAPVRFHAHAVHIPSGVPLPGDRLPVEAWRSPHWVSVTPVGGALPDPLGALPPGPAPVREGLDDFAVSRGPWLA
;
A
#
# COMPACT_ATOMS: atom_id res chain seq x y z
N MET A 1 2.69 -3.67 -9.35
CA MET A 1 3.73 -4.46 -8.68
C MET A 1 3.24 -4.93 -7.32
N HIS A 2 3.69 -6.09 -6.87
CA HIS A 2 3.35 -6.66 -5.57
C HIS A 2 4.60 -6.89 -4.74
N TYR A 3 4.53 -6.54 -3.46
CA TYR A 3 5.59 -6.76 -2.47
C TYR A 3 5.00 -7.41 -1.22
N ILE A 4 5.73 -8.34 -0.62
CA ILE A 4 5.34 -9.03 0.60
C ILE A 4 6.47 -8.98 1.61
N SER A 5 6.14 -8.94 2.89
CA SER A 5 7.14 -9.10 3.96
C SER A 5 7.74 -10.52 4.01
N ALA A 6 6.92 -11.53 3.69
CA ALA A 6 7.29 -12.94 3.68
C ALA A 6 6.16 -13.76 3.02
N ALA A 7 6.48 -14.91 2.45
CA ALA A 7 5.49 -15.87 1.96
C ALA A 7 5.16 -16.95 3.00
N PRO A 8 4.09 -17.72 2.75
CA PRO A 8 3.89 -19.03 3.37
C PRO A 8 5.16 -19.86 3.51
N GLY A 9 5.40 -20.42 4.70
CA GLY A 9 6.56 -21.26 5.01
C GLY A 9 7.91 -20.52 5.19
N ASP A 10 7.98 -19.21 4.96
CA ASP A 10 9.21 -18.45 5.21
C ASP A 10 9.50 -18.33 6.71
N ALA A 11 10.78 -18.30 7.05
CA ALA A 11 11.23 -18.04 8.41
C ALA A 11 10.73 -16.68 8.95
N GLU A 12 10.67 -16.54 10.26
CA GLU A 12 10.13 -15.35 10.93
C GLU A 12 10.86 -14.06 10.49
N LYS A 13 12.19 -14.13 10.31
CA LYS A 13 13.06 -13.00 9.96
C LYS A 13 13.38 -12.87 8.47
N THR A 14 12.59 -13.45 7.59
CA THR A 14 12.79 -13.32 6.15
C THR A 14 12.60 -11.88 5.70
N ALA A 15 13.53 -11.38 4.88
CA ALA A 15 13.40 -10.08 4.24
C ALA A 15 12.24 -10.09 3.23
N GLY A 16 11.57 -8.94 3.09
CA GLY A 16 10.51 -8.81 2.11
C GLY A 16 11.01 -8.94 0.68
N ARG A 17 10.09 -9.17 -0.25
CA ARG A 17 10.42 -9.32 -1.67
C ARG A 17 9.29 -8.86 -2.57
N PHE A 18 9.67 -8.39 -3.75
CA PHE A 18 8.74 -8.22 -4.85
C PHE A 18 8.35 -9.59 -5.42
N THR A 19 7.05 -9.84 -5.54
CA THR A 19 6.51 -11.08 -6.13
C THR A 19 6.07 -10.89 -7.57
N ALA A 20 5.84 -9.66 -7.99
CA ALA A 20 5.49 -9.30 -9.37
C ALA A 20 5.88 -7.85 -9.65
N VAL A 21 6.58 -7.61 -10.76
CA VAL A 21 7.07 -6.29 -11.17
C VAL A 21 6.74 -6.08 -12.65
N GLY A 22 6.02 -5.00 -12.96
CA GLY A 22 5.69 -4.65 -14.34
C GLY A 22 6.94 -4.30 -15.17
N PRO A 23 6.82 -4.30 -16.51
CA PRO A 23 7.93 -3.92 -17.38
C PRO A 23 8.36 -2.47 -17.14
N GLY A 24 9.64 -2.18 -17.39
CA GLY A 24 10.18 -0.81 -17.33
C GLY A 24 10.62 -0.34 -15.93
N VAL A 25 10.49 -1.16 -14.89
CA VAL A 25 10.98 -0.86 -13.54
C VAL A 25 12.39 -1.43 -13.37
N SER A 26 13.39 -0.56 -13.20
CA SER A 26 14.78 -0.97 -13.02
C SER A 26 15.06 -1.49 -11.60
N GLN A 27 16.16 -2.22 -11.40
CA GLN A 27 16.59 -2.67 -10.07
C GLN A 27 16.91 -1.50 -9.13
N ALA A 28 17.50 -0.42 -9.65
CA ALA A 28 17.75 0.79 -8.87
C ALA A 28 16.43 1.41 -8.36
N LEU A 29 15.40 1.42 -9.22
CA LEU A 29 14.09 1.91 -8.85
C LEU A 29 13.39 1.00 -7.84
N LEU A 30 13.56 -0.32 -7.95
CA LEU A 30 13.03 -1.27 -6.95
C LEU A 30 13.67 -1.04 -5.57
N ALA A 31 14.97 -0.78 -5.52
CA ALA A 31 15.67 -0.47 -4.27
C ALA A 31 15.19 0.85 -3.64
N GLU A 32 14.84 1.84 -4.46
CA GLU A 32 14.22 3.09 -4.01
C GLU A 32 12.77 2.88 -3.53
N ILE A 33 12.00 2.03 -4.21
CA ILE A 33 10.58 1.76 -3.91
C ILE A 33 10.41 0.89 -2.65
N GLU A 34 11.29 -0.08 -2.42
CA GLU A 34 11.18 -1.05 -1.33
C GLU A 34 10.87 -0.42 0.06
N PRO A 35 11.62 0.59 0.54
CA PRO A 35 11.31 1.22 1.82
C PRO A 35 9.95 1.96 1.83
N LEU A 36 9.44 2.39 0.68
CA LEU A 36 8.18 3.14 0.55
C LEU A 36 6.91 2.26 0.60
N VAL A 37 7.08 0.94 0.38
CA VAL A 37 5.99 -0.04 0.39
C VAL A 37 6.00 -0.91 1.65
N GLY A 38 6.95 -0.68 2.55
CA GLY A 38 7.02 -1.34 3.84
C GLY A 38 5.84 -1.01 4.75
N TYR A 39 5.66 -1.82 5.79
CA TYR A 39 4.65 -1.58 6.82
C TYR A 39 5.23 -1.89 8.19
N ALA A 40 5.11 -0.93 9.10
CA ALA A 40 5.42 -1.09 10.51
C ALA A 40 4.11 -1.19 11.29
N LEU A 41 4.07 -2.11 12.25
CA LEU A 41 2.95 -2.16 13.19
C LEU A 41 2.91 -0.88 14.04
N PRO A 42 1.72 -0.33 14.34
CA PRO A 42 1.59 0.75 15.31
C PRO A 42 2.15 0.35 16.67
N ASP A 43 2.68 1.32 17.40
CA ASP A 43 3.18 1.08 18.76
C ASP A 43 2.09 0.48 19.65
N GLY A 44 2.44 -0.58 20.38
CA GLY A 44 1.51 -1.31 21.24
C GLY A 44 0.55 -2.25 20.53
N ALA A 45 0.55 -2.32 19.20
CA ALA A 45 -0.18 -3.35 18.47
C ALA A 45 0.47 -4.73 18.72
N SER A 46 -0.37 -5.76 18.91
CA SER A 46 0.11 -7.12 19.00
C SER A 46 0.77 -7.55 17.69
N ASP A 47 1.89 -8.27 17.80
CA ASP A 47 2.51 -8.97 16.67
C ASP A 47 1.71 -10.20 16.23
N ARG A 48 0.76 -10.67 17.05
CA ARG A 48 -0.10 -11.84 16.78
C ARG A 48 -1.58 -11.53 17.08
N PRO A 49 -2.20 -10.60 16.34
CA PRO A 49 -3.57 -10.18 16.56
C PRO A 49 -4.59 -11.25 16.13
N ALA A 50 -5.75 -11.26 16.79
CA ALA A 50 -6.92 -12.00 16.32
C ALA A 50 -7.43 -11.44 14.98
N ASP A 51 -8.32 -12.17 14.28
CA ASP A 51 -8.79 -11.76 12.94
C ASP A 51 -9.55 -10.43 12.94
N ALA A 52 -10.24 -10.10 14.03
CA ALA A 52 -10.91 -8.81 14.18
C ALA A 52 -9.90 -7.67 14.35
N GLU A 53 -8.88 -7.87 15.18
CA GLU A 53 -7.82 -6.91 15.43
C GLU A 53 -6.97 -6.68 14.17
N LEU A 54 -6.59 -7.75 13.46
CA LEU A 54 -5.86 -7.66 12.19
C LEU A 54 -6.62 -6.81 11.16
N ARG A 55 -7.95 -6.98 11.05
CA ARG A 55 -8.79 -6.18 10.15
C ARG A 55 -8.95 -4.72 10.60
N SER A 56 -8.70 -4.44 11.88
CA SER A 56 -8.75 -3.08 12.43
C SER A 56 -7.42 -2.31 12.29
N LEU A 57 -6.32 -3.02 12.01
CA LEU A 57 -5.02 -2.39 11.80
C LEU A 57 -5.05 -1.43 10.58
N PRO A 58 -4.33 -0.31 10.66
CA PRO A 58 -4.34 0.70 9.60
C PRO A 58 -3.76 0.13 8.30
N GLN A 59 -4.28 0.62 7.18
CA GLN A 59 -3.66 0.43 5.87
C GLN A 59 -2.87 1.68 5.55
N ALA A 60 -1.64 1.51 5.07
CA ALA A 60 -0.85 2.62 4.56
C ALA A 60 -1.20 2.82 3.08
N PHE A 61 -1.27 4.07 2.64
CA PHE A 61 -1.20 4.36 1.22
C PHE A 61 -0.16 5.43 0.95
N THR A 62 0.56 5.18 -0.12
CA THR A 62 1.80 5.84 -0.49
C THR A 62 1.56 6.58 -1.78
N TYR A 63 1.97 7.84 -1.81
CA TYR A 63 2.22 8.58 -3.04
C TYR A 63 3.60 9.21 -2.92
N ALA A 64 4.50 8.85 -3.83
CA ALA A 64 5.88 9.32 -3.80
C ALA A 64 6.36 9.71 -5.20
N ALA A 65 7.11 10.82 -5.28
CA ALA A 65 7.93 11.11 -6.44
C ALA A 65 9.25 10.34 -6.31
N LEU A 66 9.69 9.73 -7.40
CA LEU A 66 10.93 8.94 -7.46
C LEU A 66 12.05 9.76 -8.12
N SER A 67 13.29 9.32 -7.93
CA SER A 67 14.50 10.01 -8.37
C SER A 67 14.60 10.23 -9.89
N ASP A 68 13.94 9.39 -10.70
CA ASP A 68 13.86 9.49 -12.16
C ASP A 68 12.70 10.39 -12.65
N GLY A 69 12.02 11.08 -11.73
CA GLY A 69 10.85 11.92 -12.02
C GLY A 69 9.55 11.14 -12.24
N SER A 70 9.59 9.82 -12.16
CA SER A 70 8.40 8.99 -12.12
C SER A 70 7.72 9.06 -10.75
N ARG A 71 6.58 8.39 -10.60
CA ARG A 71 5.82 8.37 -9.35
C ARG A 71 5.41 6.96 -8.97
N LEU A 72 5.25 6.76 -7.67
CA LEU A 72 4.66 5.58 -7.08
C LEU A 72 3.32 5.95 -6.45
N VAL A 73 2.29 5.14 -6.70
CA VAL A 73 1.06 5.15 -5.91
C VAL A 73 0.80 3.73 -5.43
N GLY A 74 0.45 3.53 -4.16
CA GLY A 74 0.28 2.17 -3.65
C GLY A 74 -0.48 2.09 -2.34
N ARG A 75 -0.90 0.87 -2.01
CA ARG A 75 -1.51 0.54 -0.73
C ARG A 75 -0.80 -0.65 -0.12
N THR A 76 -0.42 -0.52 1.15
CA THR A 76 0.11 -1.62 1.96
C THR A 76 -0.89 -1.95 3.05
N ALA A 77 -1.27 -3.23 3.11
CA ALA A 77 -2.22 -3.76 4.08
C ALA A 77 -1.55 -4.82 4.97
N PRO A 78 -1.85 -4.83 6.28
CA PRO A 78 -1.45 -5.91 7.15
C PRO A 78 -2.11 -7.21 6.69
N ALA A 79 -1.35 -8.29 6.78
CA ALA A 79 -1.74 -9.62 6.35
C ALA A 79 -1.44 -10.64 7.45
N ARG A 80 -2.21 -11.72 7.46
CA ARG A 80 -2.00 -12.81 8.42
C ARG A 80 -0.71 -13.55 8.08
N GLY A 81 0.13 -13.78 9.10
CA GLY A 81 1.21 -14.76 9.04
C GLY A 81 0.67 -16.20 9.14
N GLU A 82 1.43 -17.18 8.69
CA GLU A 82 1.04 -18.59 8.84
C GLU A 82 1.32 -19.13 10.24
N GLY A 83 0.35 -19.88 10.79
CA GLY A 83 0.49 -20.51 12.10
C GLY A 83 0.81 -19.49 13.20
N PRO A 84 1.90 -19.66 13.98
CA PRO A 84 2.30 -18.73 15.03
C PRO A 84 3.13 -17.53 14.52
N ALA A 85 3.29 -17.37 13.20
CA ALA A 85 4.09 -16.27 12.65
C ALA A 85 3.46 -14.90 12.96
N PRO A 86 4.28 -13.86 13.15
CA PRO A 86 3.77 -12.51 13.40
C PRO A 86 3.04 -11.93 12.18
N VAL A 87 2.39 -10.78 12.38
CA VAL A 87 1.77 -10.00 11.30
C VAL A 87 2.74 -9.82 10.15
N ARG A 88 2.25 -10.12 8.96
CA ARG A 88 2.92 -9.87 7.68
C ARG A 88 2.25 -8.68 7.00
N PHE A 89 2.70 -8.32 5.81
CA PHE A 89 1.98 -7.35 5.00
C PHE A 89 2.08 -7.67 3.52
N HIS A 90 1.11 -7.12 2.79
CA HIS A 90 1.07 -7.12 1.34
C HIS A 90 0.96 -5.67 0.85
N ALA A 91 1.81 -5.31 -0.10
CA ALA A 91 1.72 -4.05 -0.82
C ALA A 91 1.32 -4.29 -2.28
N HIS A 92 0.32 -3.55 -2.74
CA HIS A 92 0.01 -3.39 -4.16
C HIS A 92 0.35 -1.95 -4.57
N ALA A 93 1.29 -1.80 -5.51
CA ALA A 93 1.75 -0.49 -5.97
C ALA A 93 1.69 -0.39 -7.50
N VAL A 94 1.49 0.83 -8.00
CA VAL A 94 1.53 1.19 -9.40
C VAL A 94 2.66 2.20 -9.61
N HIS A 95 3.57 1.87 -10.50
CA HIS A 95 4.58 2.79 -11.01
C HIS A 95 3.99 3.59 -12.17
N ILE A 96 4.17 4.90 -12.13
CA ILE A 96 3.67 5.84 -13.13
C ILE A 96 4.90 6.50 -13.77
N PRO A 97 5.17 6.25 -15.06
CA PRO A 97 6.33 6.84 -15.73
C PRO A 97 6.35 8.37 -15.68
N SER A 98 7.55 8.95 -15.77
CA SER A 98 7.72 10.40 -15.81
C SER A 98 6.89 11.02 -16.94
N GLY A 99 6.21 12.13 -16.63
CA GLY A 99 5.33 12.82 -17.57
C GLY A 99 3.96 12.16 -17.84
N VAL A 100 3.69 10.96 -17.32
CA VAL A 100 2.41 10.27 -17.52
C VAL A 100 1.44 10.61 -16.38
N PRO A 101 0.25 11.17 -16.64
CA PRO A 101 -0.73 11.45 -15.59
C PRO A 101 -1.38 10.16 -15.09
N LEU A 102 -2.04 10.23 -13.93
CA LEU A 102 -2.95 9.17 -13.50
C LEU A 102 -4.13 9.07 -14.48
N PRO A 103 -4.64 7.86 -14.78
CA PRO A 103 -5.80 7.70 -15.64
C PRO A 103 -7.00 8.52 -15.14
N GLY A 104 -7.65 9.25 -16.05
CA GLY A 104 -8.82 10.07 -15.75
C GLY A 104 -8.52 11.38 -15.02
N ASP A 105 -7.29 11.91 -15.13
CA ASP A 105 -6.83 13.18 -14.55
C ASP A 105 -7.11 13.30 -13.04
N ARG A 106 -7.04 12.16 -12.36
CA ARG A 106 -7.35 12.03 -10.94
C ARG A 106 -6.20 12.44 -10.04
N LEU A 107 -6.54 12.95 -8.86
CA LEU A 107 -5.59 13.11 -7.78
C LEU A 107 -5.29 11.74 -7.16
N PRO A 108 -4.03 11.46 -6.78
CA PRO A 108 -3.66 10.19 -6.15
C PRO A 108 -4.54 9.86 -4.93
N VAL A 109 -4.86 10.85 -4.10
CA VAL A 109 -5.66 10.66 -2.88
C VAL A 109 -7.07 10.13 -3.17
N GLU A 110 -7.65 10.41 -4.34
CA GLU A 110 -8.97 9.86 -4.73
C GLU A 110 -8.93 8.34 -4.89
N ALA A 111 -7.75 7.77 -5.14
CA ALA A 111 -7.56 6.33 -5.25
C ALA A 111 -7.38 5.66 -3.89
N TRP A 112 -7.24 6.35 -2.76
CA TRP A 112 -6.90 5.76 -1.46
C TRP A 112 -7.73 4.52 -1.09
N ARG A 113 -9.06 4.58 -1.30
CA ARG A 113 -9.99 3.46 -1.08
C ARG A 113 -10.51 2.82 -2.37
N SER A 114 -9.78 2.97 -3.47
CA SER A 114 -10.12 2.37 -4.75
C SER A 114 -10.30 0.85 -4.61
N PRO A 115 -11.31 0.25 -5.26
CA PRO A 115 -11.43 -1.20 -5.35
C PRO A 115 -10.32 -1.85 -6.19
N HIS A 116 -9.50 -1.05 -6.90
CA HIS A 116 -8.34 -1.55 -7.65
C HIS A 116 -7.26 -2.16 -6.76
N TRP A 117 -7.18 -1.74 -5.49
CA TRP A 117 -6.14 -2.21 -4.59
C TRP A 117 -6.38 -3.64 -4.12
N VAL A 118 -5.38 -4.49 -4.32
CA VAL A 118 -5.34 -5.87 -3.85
C VAL A 118 -4.66 -5.89 -2.48
N SER A 119 -5.21 -6.62 -1.51
CA SER A 119 -4.65 -6.77 -0.16
C SER A 119 -4.01 -8.14 0.10
N VAL A 120 -3.99 -9.01 -0.92
CA VAL A 120 -3.45 -10.36 -0.84
C VAL A 120 -2.58 -10.64 -2.05
N THR A 121 -1.53 -11.43 -1.87
CA THR A 121 -0.63 -11.79 -2.96
C THR A 121 -1.35 -12.64 -3.99
N PRO A 122 -1.37 -12.24 -5.28
CA PRO A 122 -1.96 -13.06 -6.32
C PRO A 122 -1.29 -14.43 -6.42
N VAL A 123 -2.09 -15.49 -6.55
CA VAL A 123 -1.61 -16.86 -6.73
C VAL A 123 -0.78 -16.93 -8.01
N GLY A 124 0.39 -17.58 -7.94
CA GLY A 124 1.29 -17.74 -9.09
C GLY A 124 2.10 -16.49 -9.46
N GLY A 125 2.04 -15.41 -8.66
CA GLY A 125 2.84 -14.21 -8.92
C GLY A 125 2.46 -13.50 -10.22
N ALA A 126 1.20 -13.61 -10.64
CA ALA A 126 0.71 -13.00 -11.86
C ALA A 126 1.07 -11.51 -11.92
N LEU A 127 1.58 -11.09 -13.08
CA LEU A 127 1.86 -9.68 -13.32
C LEU A 127 0.54 -8.90 -13.31
N PRO A 128 0.49 -7.76 -12.60
CA PRO A 128 -0.65 -6.86 -12.71
C PRO A 128 -0.77 -6.37 -14.15
N ASP A 129 -2.00 -6.35 -14.66
CA ASP A 129 -2.28 -5.68 -15.93
C ASP A 129 -1.83 -4.20 -15.86
N PRO A 130 -1.38 -3.63 -16.98
CA PRO A 130 -1.15 -2.20 -17.06
C PRO A 130 -2.38 -1.41 -16.57
N LEU A 131 -2.15 -0.34 -15.81
CA LEU A 131 -3.23 0.45 -15.23
C LEU A 131 -4.00 1.20 -16.34
N GLY A 132 -5.08 0.59 -16.83
CA GLY A 132 -5.97 1.22 -17.81
C GLY A 132 -6.97 2.21 -17.19
N ALA A 133 -7.36 1.98 -15.93
CA ALA A 133 -8.24 2.86 -15.17
C ALA A 133 -7.95 2.72 -13.68
N LEU A 134 -8.09 3.81 -12.94
CA LEU A 134 -8.01 3.82 -11.48
C LEU A 134 -9.33 4.38 -10.92
N PRO A 135 -10.33 3.52 -10.63
CA PRO A 135 -11.60 3.97 -10.09
C PRO A 135 -11.37 4.67 -8.75
N PRO A 136 -12.08 5.77 -8.45
CA PRO A 136 -11.96 6.40 -7.15
C PRO A 136 -12.46 5.47 -6.05
N GLY A 137 -11.97 5.69 -4.83
CA GLY A 137 -12.60 5.12 -3.65
C GLY A 137 -14.01 5.68 -3.42
N PRO A 138 -14.80 5.07 -2.52
CA PRO A 138 -16.03 5.67 -2.05
C PRO A 138 -15.76 7.10 -1.57
N ALA A 139 -16.68 8.01 -1.91
CA ALA A 139 -16.57 9.41 -1.52
C ALA A 139 -16.31 9.51 -0.01
N PRO A 140 -15.42 10.42 0.43
CA PRO A 140 -15.23 10.64 1.85
C PRO A 140 -16.58 11.01 2.49
N VAL A 141 -16.83 10.47 3.68
CA VAL A 141 -17.96 10.91 4.50
C VAL A 141 -17.69 12.37 4.82
N ARG A 142 -18.43 13.28 4.18
CA ARG A 142 -18.30 14.72 4.40
C ARG A 142 -18.87 15.15 5.76
N GLU A 143 -19.77 14.33 6.31
CA GLU A 143 -20.36 14.57 7.63
C GLU A 143 -19.28 14.54 8.71
N GLY A 144 -19.23 15.61 9.51
CA GLY A 144 -18.30 15.75 10.62
C GLY A 144 -16.87 16.16 10.24
N LEU A 145 -16.55 16.40 8.96
CA LEU A 145 -15.22 16.89 8.57
C LEU A 145 -14.97 18.32 9.07
N ASP A 146 -15.98 19.17 8.98
CA ASP A 146 -15.92 20.54 9.50
C ASP A 146 -15.76 20.53 11.02
N ASP A 147 -16.56 19.71 11.73
CA ASP A 147 -16.46 19.54 13.19
C ASP A 147 -15.09 19.00 13.60
N PHE A 148 -14.56 18.03 12.84
CA PHE A 148 -13.21 17.50 13.05
C PHE A 148 -12.15 18.60 12.87
N ALA A 149 -12.20 19.36 11.77
CA ALA A 149 -11.26 20.46 11.52
C ALA A 149 -11.31 21.52 12.63
N VAL A 150 -12.51 21.92 13.07
CA VAL A 150 -12.71 22.84 14.19
C VAL A 150 -12.10 22.28 15.48
N SER A 151 -12.36 21.00 15.80
CA SER A 151 -11.83 20.36 17.02
C SER A 151 -10.29 20.26 17.06
N ARG A 152 -9.65 20.24 15.89
CA ARG A 152 -8.18 20.19 15.76
C ARG A 152 -7.53 21.57 15.62
N GLY A 153 -8.31 22.65 15.52
CA GLY A 153 -7.81 24.02 15.44
C GLY A 153 -6.70 24.36 16.46
N PRO A 154 -6.80 23.96 17.74
CA PRO A 154 -5.76 24.22 18.74
C PRO A 154 -4.42 23.49 18.50
N TRP A 155 -4.40 22.47 17.64
CA TRP A 155 -3.23 21.63 17.35
C TRP A 155 -2.57 22.00 16.01
N LEU A 156 -3.20 22.90 15.24
CA LEU A 156 -2.77 23.33 13.91
C LEU A 156 -2.27 24.79 13.89
N ALA A 157 -2.22 25.43 15.06
CA ALA A 157 -1.76 26.82 15.26
C ALA A 157 -0.31 26.87 15.75
#